data_AF-A0A932LRX2-F1
#
_entry.id   AF-A0A932LRX2-F1
#
_cell.length_a   1.000
_cell.length_b   1.000
_cell.length_c   1.000
_cell.angle_alpha   90.00
_cell.angle_beta   90.00
_cell.angle_gamma   90.00
#
_symmetry.space_group_name_H-M   'P 1'
#
loop_
_entity.id
_entity.type
_entity.pdbx_description
1 polymer ?
#
loop_
_entity_poly.entity_id
_entity_poly.type
_entity_poly.pdbx_seq_one_letter_code
_entity_poly.pdbx_strand_id
1 'polypeptide(L)'
;MRRTLAIGILFAVSSAALGQSLGDAARQNRQKEKTSAKAPKKVITNDEIPESPTPTSNSSAHESSGKADTNSSSPSPSTSRSAREWRSIIIAQMDRIDDLQAQINKLSESIHFVTANAYVNGAEYNQYQVKKQQEVKNLQKQLEEQHKKLAELQEAARKDGMGAGVYEP
;
A
#
# COMPACT_ATOMS: atom_id res chain seq x y z
N MET A 1 52.71 7.50 -46.09
CA MET A 1 53.40 8.25 -45.03
C MET A 1 52.68 7.98 -43.71
N ARG A 2 53.47 7.68 -42.67
CA ARG A 2 53.05 7.34 -41.30
C ARG A 2 52.37 8.54 -40.62
N ARG A 3 51.39 8.26 -39.76
CA ARG A 3 51.34 8.77 -38.38
C ARG A 3 50.29 7.98 -37.55
N THR A 4 50.80 7.08 -36.73
CA THR A 4 50.16 6.53 -35.55
C THR A 4 50.01 7.62 -34.48
N LEU A 5 48.86 7.65 -33.77
CA LEU A 5 48.83 8.00 -32.35
C LEU A 5 47.71 7.19 -31.67
N ALA A 6 48.13 6.39 -30.68
CA ALA A 6 47.30 5.67 -29.73
C ALA A 6 46.77 6.61 -28.63
N ILE A 7 46.06 6.04 -27.64
CA ILE A 7 45.52 6.61 -26.37
C ILE A 7 43.99 6.79 -26.46
N GLY A 8 43.15 6.15 -25.64
CA GLY A 8 43.38 5.26 -24.52
C GLY A 8 42.08 4.53 -24.13
N ILE A 9 42.23 3.26 -23.76
CA ILE A 9 41.21 2.45 -23.09
C ILE A 9 41.12 2.95 -21.65
N LEU A 10 39.96 3.40 -21.18
CA LEU A 10 39.62 3.29 -19.76
C LEU A 10 38.12 3.46 -19.45
N PHE A 11 37.56 2.37 -18.92
CA PHE A 11 36.42 2.25 -18.01
C PHE A 11 35.01 2.60 -18.50
N ALA A 12 34.35 1.54 -18.98
CA ALA A 12 32.92 1.34 -18.87
C ALA A 12 32.48 1.40 -17.39
N VAL A 13 31.67 2.39 -17.04
CA VAL A 13 30.90 2.37 -15.79
C VAL A 13 29.52 1.84 -16.11
N SER A 14 29.39 0.52 -15.97
CA SER A 14 28.09 -0.12 -15.81
C SER A 14 27.50 0.35 -14.48
N SER A 15 26.51 1.24 -14.53
CA SER A 15 25.63 1.45 -13.39
C SER A 15 24.78 0.19 -13.22
N ALA A 16 25.29 -0.75 -12.43
CA ALA A 16 24.47 -1.78 -11.83
C ALA A 16 23.51 -1.07 -10.87
N ALA A 17 22.32 -0.70 -11.37
CA ALA A 17 21.19 -0.48 -10.50
C ALA A 17 20.94 -1.80 -9.78
N LEU A 18 21.30 -1.84 -8.50
CA LEU A 18 20.96 -2.92 -7.58
C LEU A 18 19.44 -2.99 -7.54
N GLY A 19 18.88 -3.84 -8.40
CA GLY A 19 17.51 -4.30 -8.26
C GLY A 19 17.46 -5.05 -6.94
N GLN A 20 16.99 -4.36 -5.90
CA GLN A 20 16.56 -5.00 -4.66
C GLN A 20 15.46 -5.99 -5.05
N SER A 21 15.89 -7.22 -5.25
CA SER A 21 15.03 -8.32 -5.64
C SER A 21 13.98 -8.51 -4.55
N LEU A 22 12.71 -8.53 -4.94
CA LEU A 22 11.59 -8.86 -4.05
C LEU A 22 11.77 -10.23 -3.36
N GLY A 23 12.65 -11.09 -3.89
CA GLY A 23 13.06 -12.34 -3.25
C GLY A 23 13.81 -12.15 -1.93
N ASP A 24 14.52 -11.04 -1.73
CA ASP A 24 15.27 -10.78 -0.49
C ASP A 24 14.36 -10.31 0.66
N ALA A 25 13.33 -9.51 0.35
CA ALA A 25 12.30 -9.11 1.31
C ALA A 25 11.54 -10.33 1.88
N ALA A 26 11.24 -11.33 1.04
CA ALA A 26 10.59 -12.57 1.49
C ALA A 26 11.45 -13.41 2.44
N ARG A 27 12.79 -13.39 2.29
CA ARG A 27 13.72 -14.08 3.20
C ARG A 27 13.82 -13.38 4.55
N GLN A 28 13.82 -12.06 4.57
CA GLN A 28 13.90 -11.27 5.80
C GLN A 28 12.64 -11.45 6.67
N ASN A 29 11.45 -11.57 6.06
CA ASN A 29 10.21 -11.81 6.80
C ASN A 29 10.18 -13.21 7.46
N ARG A 30 10.71 -14.24 6.77
CA ARG A 30 10.85 -15.59 7.34
C ARG A 30 11.88 -15.69 8.46
N GLN A 31 12.82 -14.76 8.57
CA GLN A 31 13.77 -14.69 9.69
C GLN A 31 13.15 -14.03 10.93
N LYS A 32 12.30 -13.01 10.77
CA LYS A 32 11.58 -12.36 11.88
C LYS A 32 10.59 -13.29 12.59
N GLU A 33 9.94 -14.18 11.83
CA GLU A 33 9.01 -15.19 12.35
C GLU A 33 9.69 -16.27 13.22
N LYS A 34 11.00 -16.49 13.07
CA LYS A 34 11.73 -17.50 13.85
C LYS A 34 12.24 -17.02 15.21
N THR A 35 12.18 -15.72 15.48
CA THR A 35 12.63 -15.13 16.75
C THR A 35 11.50 -14.65 17.65
N SER A 36 10.25 -14.62 17.17
CA SER A 36 9.09 -14.20 17.99
C SER A 36 8.35 -15.41 18.56
N ALA A 37 9.09 -16.30 19.22
CA ALA A 37 8.51 -17.32 20.06
C ALA A 37 8.25 -16.75 21.47
N LYS A 38 6.96 -16.67 21.82
CA LYS A 38 6.40 -16.66 23.18
C LYS A 38 6.34 -15.30 23.91
N ALA A 39 5.18 -14.64 23.79
CA ALA A 39 4.67 -13.73 24.82
C ALA A 39 3.33 -14.27 25.36
N PRO A 40 3.14 -14.40 26.68
CA PRO A 40 1.96 -15.02 27.27
C PRO A 40 0.71 -14.17 27.12
N LYS A 41 -0.41 -14.84 26.81
CA LYS A 41 -1.79 -14.31 26.79
C LYS A 41 -2.11 -13.68 28.17
N LYS A 42 -2.20 -12.35 28.24
CA LYS A 42 -2.72 -11.67 29.43
C LYS A 42 -4.24 -11.72 29.40
N VAL A 43 -4.80 -12.63 30.18
CA VAL A 43 -6.23 -12.71 30.49
C VAL A 43 -6.58 -11.46 31.30
N ILE A 44 -7.51 -10.65 30.79
CA ILE A 44 -8.10 -9.52 31.52
C ILE A 44 -9.36 -10.06 32.18
N THR A 45 -9.27 -10.35 33.48
CA THR A 45 -10.42 -10.67 34.34
C THR A 45 -11.09 -9.37 34.78
N ASN A 46 -12.42 -9.39 34.80
CA ASN A 46 -13.31 -8.25 35.01
C ASN A 46 -13.49 -7.94 36.52
N ASP A 47 -12.41 -7.55 37.21
CA ASP A 47 -12.39 -7.42 38.68
C ASP A 47 -11.92 -6.06 39.24
N GLU A 48 -11.83 -5.01 38.41
CA GLU A 48 -11.61 -3.63 38.93
C GLU A 48 -12.64 -2.66 38.36
N ILE A 49 -13.89 -2.81 38.82
CA ILE A 49 -14.94 -1.77 38.72
C ILE A 49 -15.03 -1.12 40.10
N PRO A 50 -14.64 0.15 40.29
CA PRO A 50 -15.02 0.88 41.49
C PRO A 50 -16.53 1.19 41.44
N GLU A 51 -17.25 0.66 42.42
CA GLU A 51 -18.66 0.94 42.70
C GLU A 51 -18.88 2.35 43.26
N SER A 52 -19.88 3.03 42.68
CA SER A 52 -20.81 4.00 43.30
C SER A 52 -20.36 5.47 43.49
N PRO A 53 -21.28 6.45 43.69
CA PRO A 53 -22.74 6.33 43.77
C PRO A 53 -23.54 7.32 42.89
N THR A 54 -24.78 6.92 42.58
CA THR A 54 -25.87 7.83 42.22
C THR A 54 -26.24 8.73 43.40
N PRO A 55 -26.77 9.93 43.15
CA PRO A 55 -28.04 10.23 43.81
C PRO A 55 -29.07 10.89 42.88
N THR A 56 -30.30 10.43 43.06
CA THR A 56 -31.54 10.94 42.45
C THR A 56 -32.08 12.14 43.24
N SER A 57 -32.78 13.02 42.50
CA SER A 57 -33.91 13.91 42.88
C SER A 57 -33.69 15.41 43.19
N ASN A 58 -34.36 16.18 42.30
CA ASN A 58 -35.26 17.32 42.51
C ASN A 58 -34.75 18.76 42.74
N SER A 59 -35.17 19.60 41.78
CA SER A 59 -35.66 20.99 41.87
C SER A 59 -34.84 22.06 42.60
N SER A 60 -34.30 23.02 41.84
CA SER A 60 -34.87 24.37 41.71
C SER A 60 -33.99 25.26 40.84
N ALA A 61 -34.66 26.16 40.13
CA ALA A 61 -34.09 27.20 39.30
C ALA A 61 -33.19 28.17 40.10
N HIS A 62 -32.09 28.61 39.50
CA HIS A 62 -31.63 29.98 39.62
C HIS A 62 -30.78 30.37 38.41
N GLU A 63 -31.12 31.54 37.88
CA GLU A 63 -30.60 32.22 36.71
C GLU A 63 -29.21 32.85 36.99
N SER A 64 -28.60 33.36 35.91
CA SER A 64 -27.59 34.42 35.88
C SER A 64 -26.13 34.01 35.58
N SER A 65 -25.79 34.33 34.32
CA SER A 65 -24.60 35.12 33.93
C SER A 65 -23.24 34.42 33.82
N GLY A 66 -22.91 34.10 32.57
CA GLY A 66 -21.80 34.78 31.89
C GLY A 66 -20.39 34.32 32.25
N LYS A 67 -19.91 33.31 31.53
CA LYS A 67 -18.53 33.33 31.02
C LYS A 67 -18.48 32.67 29.66
N ALA A 68 -18.00 33.45 28.70
CA ALA A 68 -17.84 33.07 27.32
C ALA A 68 -16.82 31.94 27.20
N ASP A 69 -17.30 30.72 26.96
CA ASP A 69 -16.51 29.68 26.33
C ASP A 69 -16.52 29.95 24.83
N THR A 70 -15.52 30.71 24.39
CA THR A 70 -15.18 30.93 23.00
C THR A 70 -14.59 29.65 22.41
N ASN A 71 -15.38 28.57 22.35
CA ASN A 71 -15.13 27.43 21.48
C ASN A 71 -16.29 27.29 20.49
N SER A 72 -16.61 28.41 19.83
CA SER A 72 -17.15 28.37 18.49
C SER A 72 -16.06 27.83 17.57
N SER A 73 -15.89 26.50 17.56
CA SER A 73 -15.37 25.80 16.40
C SER A 73 -16.39 26.02 15.29
N SER A 74 -16.27 27.16 14.63
CA SER A 74 -16.94 27.42 13.37
C SER A 74 -16.47 26.31 12.42
N PRO A 75 -17.33 25.40 11.95
CA PRO A 75 -16.96 24.59 10.81
C PRO A 75 -16.93 25.56 9.64
N SER A 76 -15.75 26.09 9.34
CA SER A 76 -15.50 26.62 8.01
C SER A 76 -15.89 25.51 7.04
N PRO A 77 -16.75 25.75 6.04
CA PRO A 77 -17.04 24.76 5.02
C PRO A 77 -15.86 24.73 4.04
N SER A 78 -14.66 24.41 4.53
CA SER A 78 -13.59 23.95 3.66
C SER A 78 -13.88 22.49 3.37
N THR A 79 -14.11 22.19 2.09
CA THR A 79 -14.34 20.86 1.50
C THR A 79 -13.11 19.93 1.64
N SER A 80 -12.31 20.07 2.70
CA SER A 80 -11.13 19.26 2.99
C SER A 80 -11.54 17.98 3.68
N ARG A 81 -11.15 16.83 3.11
CA ARG A 81 -11.37 15.53 3.76
C ARG A 81 -10.55 15.45 5.06
N SER A 82 -11.07 14.74 6.04
CA SER A 82 -10.36 14.46 7.29
C SER A 82 -9.16 13.54 7.07
N ALA A 83 -8.20 13.54 8.02
CA ALA A 83 -6.99 12.73 7.91
C ALA A 83 -7.30 11.23 7.82
N ARG A 84 -8.33 10.81 8.56
CA ARG A 84 -8.82 9.43 8.56
C ARG A 84 -9.37 9.03 7.19
N GLU A 85 -10.11 9.92 6.54
CA GLU A 85 -10.66 9.66 5.20
C GLU A 85 -9.56 9.60 4.13
N TRP A 86 -8.57 10.49 4.19
CA TRP A 86 -7.42 10.40 3.30
C TRP A 86 -6.66 9.09 3.47
N ARG A 87 -6.42 8.66 4.71
CA ARG A 87 -5.77 7.38 5.02
C ARG A 87 -6.57 6.20 4.47
N SER A 88 -7.89 6.15 4.69
CA SER A 88 -8.71 5.04 4.20
C SER A 88 -8.73 4.95 2.67
N ILE A 89 -8.77 6.08 1.96
CA ILE A 89 -8.73 6.13 0.50
C ILE A 89 -7.38 5.64 -0.02
N ILE A 90 -6.28 6.08 0.59
CA ILE A 90 -4.91 5.69 0.19
C ILE A 90 -4.69 4.20 0.43
N ILE A 91 -5.08 3.66 1.59
CA ILE A 91 -4.96 2.23 1.89
C ILE A 91 -5.79 1.41 0.90
N ALA A 92 -7.05 1.77 0.66
CA ALA A 92 -7.89 1.05 -0.31
C ALA A 92 -7.31 1.09 -1.74
N GLN A 93 -6.61 2.17 -2.09
CA GLN A 93 -5.90 2.27 -3.37
C GLN A 93 -4.65 1.37 -3.42
N MET A 94 -3.93 1.22 -2.31
CA MET A 94 -2.80 0.29 -2.18
C MET A 94 -3.26 -1.17 -2.26
N ASP A 95 -4.33 -1.54 -1.55
CA ASP A 95 -4.91 -2.89 -1.61
C ASP A 95 -5.27 -3.27 -3.05
N ARG A 96 -5.81 -2.31 -3.83
CA ARG A 96 -6.13 -2.54 -5.25
C ARG A 96 -4.89 -2.78 -6.11
N ILE A 97 -3.76 -2.15 -5.79
CA ILE A 97 -2.48 -2.40 -6.47
C ILE A 97 -2.00 -3.81 -6.12
N ASP A 98 -2.05 -4.19 -4.85
CA ASP A 98 -1.63 -5.52 -4.40
C ASP A 98 -2.47 -6.62 -5.04
N ASP A 99 -3.79 -6.43 -5.13
CA ASP A 99 -4.70 -7.35 -5.81
C ASP A 99 -4.38 -7.49 -7.31
N LEU A 100 -4.08 -6.40 -8.01
CA LEU A 100 -3.67 -6.44 -9.41
C LEU A 100 -2.33 -7.15 -9.58
N GLN A 101 -1.37 -6.89 -8.69
CA GLN A 101 -0.08 -7.55 -8.71
C GLN A 101 -0.22 -9.06 -8.48
N ALA A 102 -1.07 -9.47 -7.55
CA ALA A 102 -1.36 -10.88 -7.29
C ALA A 102 -2.01 -11.56 -8.51
N GLN A 103 -2.94 -10.88 -9.20
CA GLN A 103 -3.56 -11.37 -10.43
C GLN A 103 -2.54 -11.53 -11.56
N ILE A 104 -1.66 -10.54 -11.76
CA ILE A 104 -0.56 -10.60 -12.74
C ILE A 104 0.33 -11.82 -12.45
N ASN A 105 0.75 -11.99 -11.19
CA ASN A 105 1.63 -13.09 -10.80
C ASN A 105 0.96 -14.44 -11.07
N LYS A 106 -0.28 -14.63 -10.61
CA LYS A 106 -1.05 -15.87 -10.80
C LYS A 106 -1.25 -16.18 -12.28
N LEU A 107 -1.60 -15.19 -13.09
CA LEU A 107 -1.81 -15.41 -14.52
C LEU A 107 -0.50 -15.74 -15.22
N SER A 108 0.57 -15.01 -14.93
CA SER A 108 1.92 -15.22 -15.46
C SER A 108 2.47 -16.60 -15.13
N GLU A 109 2.31 -17.05 -13.88
CA GLU A 109 2.71 -18.39 -13.43
C GLU A 109 1.96 -19.50 -14.18
N SER A 110 0.75 -19.24 -14.66
CA SER A 110 -0.05 -20.20 -15.43
C SER A 110 0.30 -20.29 -16.92
N ILE A 111 1.30 -19.52 -17.37
CA ILE A 111 1.73 -19.46 -18.77
C ILE A 111 2.84 -20.49 -19.01
N HIS A 112 2.54 -21.49 -19.82
CA HIS A 112 3.50 -22.54 -20.18
C HIS A 112 3.39 -22.86 -21.66
N PHE A 113 4.50 -22.80 -22.40
CA PHE A 113 4.52 -23.17 -23.80
C PHE A 113 5.01 -24.61 -23.96
N VAL A 114 4.44 -25.30 -24.94
CA VAL A 114 4.86 -26.65 -25.34
C VAL A 114 5.35 -26.62 -26.78
N THR A 115 6.10 -27.63 -27.21
CA THR A 115 6.41 -27.82 -28.62
C THR A 115 5.11 -28.13 -29.39
N ALA A 116 4.88 -27.46 -30.53
CA ALA A 116 3.59 -27.51 -31.25
C ALA A 116 3.15 -28.94 -31.61
N ASN A 117 4.10 -29.82 -31.92
CA ASN A 117 3.84 -31.21 -32.30
C ASN A 117 3.99 -32.22 -31.14
N ALA A 118 4.21 -31.75 -29.90
CA ALA A 118 4.35 -32.66 -28.75
C ALA A 118 3.02 -33.33 -28.35
N TYR A 119 1.89 -32.70 -28.69
CA TYR A 119 0.55 -33.18 -28.42
C TYR A 119 -0.36 -32.88 -29.62
N VAL A 120 -1.47 -33.62 -29.72
CA VAL A 120 -2.46 -33.48 -30.81
C VAL A 120 -2.94 -32.02 -31.00
N ASN A 121 -3.01 -31.25 -29.91
CA ASN A 121 -3.48 -29.85 -29.91
C ASN A 121 -2.43 -28.86 -29.37
N GLY A 122 -1.13 -29.15 -29.53
CA GLY A 122 -0.05 -28.34 -28.95
C GLY A 122 -0.02 -26.90 -29.50
N ALA A 123 -0.33 -26.72 -30.79
CA ALA A 123 -0.40 -25.42 -31.42
C ALA A 123 -1.55 -24.56 -30.85
N GLU A 124 -2.75 -25.10 -30.72
CA GLU A 124 -3.92 -24.44 -30.16
C GLU A 124 -3.71 -24.09 -28.69
N TYR A 125 -3.10 -25.00 -27.93
CA TYR A 125 -2.74 -24.73 -26.54
C TYR A 125 -1.82 -23.51 -26.44
N ASN A 126 -0.78 -23.43 -27.27
CA ASN A 126 0.11 -22.27 -27.31
C ASN A 126 -0.61 -20.97 -27.72
N GLN A 127 -1.59 -21.02 -28.62
CA GLN A 127 -2.42 -19.85 -28.93
C GLN A 127 -3.15 -19.32 -27.68
N TYR A 128 -3.64 -20.21 -26.82
CA TYR A 128 -4.24 -19.81 -25.55
C TYR A 128 -3.21 -19.17 -24.60
N GLN A 129 -1.98 -19.66 -24.57
CA GLN A 129 -0.89 -19.05 -23.79
C GLN A 129 -0.55 -17.63 -24.26
N VAL A 130 -0.56 -17.40 -25.58
CA VAL A 130 -0.38 -16.07 -26.16
C VAL A 130 -1.49 -15.12 -25.70
N LYS A 131 -2.74 -15.59 -25.65
CA LYS A 131 -3.86 -14.78 -25.13
C LYS A 131 -3.65 -14.40 -23.65
N LYS A 132 -3.22 -15.33 -22.81
CA LYS A 132 -2.86 -15.04 -21.41
C LYS A 132 -1.73 -14.02 -21.29
N GLN A 133 -0.69 -14.13 -22.13
CA GLN A 133 0.37 -13.11 -22.15
C GLN A 133 -0.16 -11.72 -22.51
N GLN A 134 -1.11 -11.63 -23.45
CA GLN A 134 -1.72 -10.36 -23.79
C GLN A 134 -2.55 -9.79 -22.65
N GLU A 135 -3.26 -10.65 -21.91
CA GLU A 135 -4.01 -10.24 -20.71
C GLU A 135 -3.06 -9.76 -19.59
N VAL A 136 -1.94 -10.42 -19.35
CA VAL A 136 -0.90 -9.94 -18.42
C VAL A 136 -0.44 -8.53 -18.80
N LYS A 137 -0.16 -8.26 -20.08
CA LYS A 137 0.22 -6.93 -20.55
C LYS A 137 -0.86 -5.88 -20.31
N ASN A 138 -2.13 -6.25 -20.47
CA ASN A 138 -3.25 -5.35 -20.20
C ASN A 138 -3.39 -5.06 -18.70
N LEU A 139 -3.20 -6.07 -17.83
CA LEU A 139 -3.20 -5.89 -16.38
C LEU A 139 -2.02 -5.04 -15.90
N GLN A 140 -0.84 -5.19 -16.51
CA GLN A 140 0.32 -4.34 -16.22
C GLN A 140 0.05 -2.86 -16.51
N LYS A 141 -0.62 -2.55 -17.63
CA LYS A 141 -1.04 -1.17 -17.93
C LYS A 141 -1.99 -0.62 -16.85
N GLN A 142 -2.95 -1.43 -16.41
CA GLN A 142 -3.86 -1.03 -15.32
C GLN A 142 -3.11 -0.82 -14.00
N LEU A 143 -2.13 -1.66 -13.69
CA LEU A 143 -1.27 -1.51 -12.51
C LEU A 143 -0.53 -0.16 -12.54
N GLU A 144 0.06 0.21 -13.68
CA GLU A 144 0.72 1.51 -13.86
C GLU A 144 -0.26 2.69 -13.65
N GLU A 145 -1.48 2.58 -14.15
CA GLU A 145 -2.53 3.58 -13.93
C GLU A 145 -2.91 3.70 -12.45
N GLN A 146 -3.04 2.57 -11.73
CA GLN A 146 -3.32 2.59 -10.30
C GLN A 146 -2.18 3.22 -9.49
N HIS A 147 -0.92 2.98 -9.86
CA HIS A 147 0.23 3.65 -9.24
C HIS A 147 0.20 5.17 -9.46
N LYS A 148 -0.13 5.63 -10.66
CA LYS A 148 -0.31 7.07 -10.94
C LYS A 148 -1.40 7.66 -10.07
N LYS A 149 -2.56 6.99 -9.97
CA LYS A 149 -3.67 7.43 -9.13
C LYS A 149 -3.29 7.47 -7.65
N LEU A 150 -2.50 6.51 -7.16
CA LEU A 150 -1.99 6.54 -5.79
C LEU A 150 -1.12 7.79 -5.55
N ALA A 151 -0.21 8.10 -6.48
CA ALA A 151 0.63 9.29 -6.38
C ALA A 151 -0.20 10.59 -6.41
N GLU A 152 -1.24 10.65 -7.23
CA GLU A 152 -2.18 11.80 -7.26
C GLU A 152 -2.95 11.95 -5.94
N LEU A 153 -3.42 10.85 -5.35
CA LEU A 153 -4.10 10.86 -4.05
C LEU A 153 -3.18 11.33 -2.93
N GLN A 154 -1.94 10.87 -2.95
CA GLN A 154 -0.89 11.30 -2.02
C GLN A 154 -0.61 12.80 -2.15
N GLU A 155 -0.41 13.29 -3.37
CA GLU A 155 -0.17 14.70 -3.63
C GLU A 155 -1.38 15.58 -3.25
N ALA A 156 -2.61 15.09 -3.47
CA ALA A 156 -3.82 15.77 -3.03
C ALA A 156 -3.91 15.84 -1.50
N ALA A 157 -3.62 14.75 -0.80
CA ALA A 157 -3.56 14.73 0.66
C ALA A 157 -2.51 15.73 1.18
N ARG A 158 -1.33 15.80 0.53
CA ARG A 158 -0.28 16.77 0.86
C ARG A 158 -0.76 18.22 0.71
N LYS A 159 -1.50 18.52 -0.36
CA LYS A 159 -2.09 19.85 -0.60
C LYS A 159 -3.17 20.21 0.41
N ASP A 160 -3.92 19.23 0.91
CA ASP A 160 -4.90 19.38 1.98
C ASP A 160 -4.25 19.51 3.38
N GLY A 161 -2.92 19.58 3.47
CA GLY A 161 -2.20 19.72 4.74
C GLY A 161 -2.02 18.40 5.49
N MET A 162 -2.39 17.26 4.90
CA MET A 162 -2.11 15.94 5.44
C MET A 162 -0.66 15.57 5.11
N GLY A 163 0.25 15.87 6.06
CA GLY A 163 1.66 15.51 5.97
C GLY A 163 1.92 13.99 6.06
N ALA A 164 3.20 13.63 6.23
CA ALA A 164 3.75 12.26 6.20
C ALA A 164 3.02 11.21 7.07
N GLY A 165 2.19 11.60 8.05
CA GLY A 165 1.44 10.68 8.92
C GLY A 165 0.33 9.86 8.24
N VAL A 166 -0.04 10.20 7.00
CA VAL A 166 -1.00 9.38 6.20
C VAL A 166 -0.28 8.27 5.41
N TYR A 167 1.06 8.32 5.33
CA TYR A 167 1.86 7.50 4.43
C TYR A 167 2.48 6.26 5.09
N GLU A 168 2.37 6.14 6.41
CA GLU A 168 2.84 4.96 7.14
C GLU A 168 1.66 4.00 7.36
N PRO A 169 1.71 2.77 6.79
CA PRO A 169 0.67 1.76 6.97
C PRO A 169 0.52 1.33 8.44
#